data_AF-A0A1G0M453-F1
#
_entry.id   AF-A0A1G0M453-F1
#
_cell.length_a   1.000
_cell.length_b   1.000
_cell.length_c   1.000
_cell.angle_alpha   90.00
_cell.angle_beta   90.00
_cell.angle_gamma   90.00
#
_symmetry.space_group_name_H-M   'P 1'
#
loop_
_entity.id
_entity.type
_entity.pdbx_description
1 polymer ?
#
loop_
_entity_poly.entity_id
_entity_poly.type
_entity_poly.pdbx_seq_one_letter_code
_entity_poly.pdbx_strand_id
1 'polypeptide(L)'
;MKTGRNDPCPCGSGLKYKKCCADNENTGGQPDGSGSRLDGLRELLKGQSFGSLDEANAFISQHMQQQSQAAIDDFHGLSSEQMHRFLHFPFETPALVTFPSCLDIAPEAPILTLFILLIDAIGDDGLKATATGNLPRNFCRETARAFWGEEEYARHSRYGELRSEDQFAGLNVTRLVAVLAGLIRMYKGKFIIGKECPKLLAEQGMAGIYPRLFRAFAREYNWGYGDRMQEIPMVQHSFLFTLHLLNKYGAEWRSSRLYEDNFLQAFPMVLQEVPQMGEYYSPEESLRRCYSWRSLERFAGFMGLVETEHDPANRYTSDFRLRKLPLLDHVVQFHL
;
A
#
# COMPACT_ATOMS: atom_id res chain seq x y z
N MET A 1 9.86 3.31 22.25
CA MET A 1 10.46 2.82 20.98
C MET A 1 11.05 4.02 20.24
N LYS A 2 12.20 3.88 19.57
CA LYS A 2 12.82 4.97 18.81
C LYS A 2 12.36 4.90 17.35
N THR A 3 11.66 5.92 16.85
CA THR A 3 11.31 6.06 15.44
C THR A 3 12.58 6.17 14.59
N GLY A 4 12.70 5.37 13.53
CA GLY A 4 13.82 5.44 12.61
C GLY A 4 13.80 6.75 11.82
N ARG A 5 14.97 7.34 11.54
CA ARG A 5 15.07 8.64 10.83
C ARG A 5 14.37 8.67 9.46
N ASN A 6 14.20 7.53 8.79
CA ASN A 6 13.55 7.43 7.48
C ASN A 6 12.09 6.95 7.55
N ASP A 7 11.57 6.59 8.73
CA ASP A 7 10.17 6.19 8.92
C ASP A 7 9.26 7.43 8.82
N PRO A 8 7.94 7.32 8.57
CA PRO A 8 7.03 8.47 8.63
C PRO A 8 7.07 9.16 10.02
N CYS A 9 6.82 10.47 10.10
CA CYS A 9 6.78 11.13 11.42
C CYS A 9 5.51 10.67 12.17
N PRO A 10 5.65 10.29 13.47
CA PRO A 10 4.52 9.98 14.35
C PRO A 10 3.44 11.06 14.47
N CYS A 11 3.74 12.31 14.09
CA CYS A 11 2.75 13.39 14.11
C CYS A 11 1.67 13.28 13.02
N GLY A 12 1.80 12.31 12.10
CA GLY A 12 0.84 12.08 11.02
C GLY A 12 1.02 13.02 9.81
N SER A 13 2.10 13.80 9.75
CA SER A 13 2.33 14.77 8.65
C SER A 13 2.53 14.15 7.27
N GLY A 14 2.82 12.85 7.18
CA GLY A 14 3.17 12.19 5.92
C GLY A 14 4.64 12.34 5.50
N LEU A 15 5.46 13.10 6.23
CA LEU A 15 6.89 13.28 5.96
C LEU A 15 7.75 12.23 6.66
N LYS A 16 8.98 11.97 6.19
CA LYS A 16 9.98 11.20 6.96
C LYS A 16 10.28 11.90 8.30
N TYR A 17 10.47 11.14 9.39
CA TYR A 17 10.72 11.67 10.75
C TYR A 17 11.89 12.66 10.77
N LYS A 18 12.98 12.36 10.04
CA LYS A 18 14.09 13.29 9.88
C LYS A 18 13.67 14.64 9.29
N LYS A 19 12.82 14.65 8.25
CA LYS A 19 12.40 15.87 7.53
C LYS A 19 11.23 16.60 8.21
N CYS A 20 10.88 16.21 9.42
CA CYS A 20 9.73 16.75 10.12
C CYS A 20 10.13 16.98 11.58
N CYS A 21 9.65 16.13 12.47
CA CYS A 21 9.74 16.33 13.91
C CYS A 21 11.18 16.26 14.44
N ALA A 22 12.09 15.50 13.82
CA ALA A 22 13.48 15.40 14.28
C ALA A 22 14.36 16.60 13.89
N ASP A 23 14.10 17.26 12.75
CA ASP A 23 14.84 18.48 12.37
C ASP A 23 14.33 19.70 13.18
N ASN A 24 13.03 19.72 13.55
CA ASN A 24 12.45 20.73 14.45
C ASN A 24 12.99 20.66 15.89
N GLU A 25 13.54 19.53 16.33
CA GLU A 25 14.22 19.42 17.64
C GLU A 25 15.61 20.10 17.63
N ASN A 26 16.26 20.23 16.46
CA ASN A 26 17.63 20.74 16.33
C ASN A 26 17.71 22.23 15.94
N THR A 27 16.69 22.73 15.25
CA THR A 27 16.52 24.15 14.99
C THR A 27 15.27 24.59 15.74
N GLY A 28 15.40 25.46 16.75
CA GLY A 28 14.25 26.12 17.41
C GLY A 28 13.45 27.06 16.50
N GLY A 29 13.36 26.75 15.20
CA GLY A 29 12.56 27.45 14.21
C GLY A 29 11.19 26.80 14.10
N GLN A 30 10.16 27.60 14.39
CA GLN A 30 8.77 27.25 14.18
C GLN A 30 8.52 26.94 12.69
N PRO A 31 7.90 25.80 12.33
CA PRO A 31 7.30 25.67 11.01
C PRO A 31 6.01 26.49 10.98
N ASP A 32 5.78 27.24 9.90
CA ASP A 32 4.62 28.12 9.63
C ASP A 32 3.25 27.39 9.56
N GLY A 33 3.17 26.12 9.96
CA GLY A 33 1.91 25.40 10.24
C GLY A 33 1.61 25.19 11.73
N SER A 34 2.53 25.56 12.63
CA SER A 34 2.40 25.38 14.09
C SER A 34 1.72 26.55 14.82
N GLY A 35 1.58 27.70 14.16
CA GLY A 35 0.93 28.90 14.72
C GLY A 35 -0.50 28.62 15.18
N SER A 36 -1.29 27.91 14.36
CA SER A 36 -2.69 27.57 14.69
C SER A 36 -2.84 26.72 15.96
N ARG A 37 -1.93 25.75 16.20
CA ARG A 37 -1.99 24.88 17.38
C ARG A 37 -1.52 25.57 18.65
N LEU A 38 -0.46 26.39 18.56
CA LEU A 38 0.05 27.15 19.71
C LEU A 38 -0.88 28.31 20.08
N ASP A 39 -1.53 28.94 19.11
CA ASP A 39 -2.53 29.99 19.37
C ASP A 39 -3.81 29.40 19.95
N GLY A 40 -4.27 28.24 19.45
CA GLY A 40 -5.39 27.50 20.06
C GLY A 40 -5.11 27.08 21.50
N LEU A 41 -3.89 26.60 21.80
CA LEU A 41 -3.47 26.24 23.16
C LEU A 41 -3.41 27.47 24.08
N ARG A 42 -2.90 28.62 23.58
CA ARG A 42 -2.88 29.89 24.33
C ARG A 42 -4.30 30.38 24.63
N GLU A 43 -5.23 30.19 23.71
CA GLU A 43 -6.63 30.59 23.86
C GLU A 43 -7.37 29.70 24.85
N LEU A 44 -7.09 28.39 24.86
CA LEU A 44 -7.59 27.43 25.85
C LEU A 44 -7.09 27.72 27.28
N LEU A 45 -5.88 28.23 27.42
CA LEU A 45 -5.31 28.62 28.71
C LEU A 45 -5.84 29.98 29.19
N LYS A 46 -6.43 30.81 28.32
CA LYS A 46 -7.05 32.07 28.74
C LYS A 46 -8.32 31.80 29.54
N GLY A 47 -8.29 32.16 30.82
CA GLY A 47 -9.44 32.05 31.73
C GLY A 47 -9.46 30.82 32.62
N GLN A 48 -8.43 29.97 32.55
CA GLN A 48 -8.24 28.86 33.49
C GLN A 48 -7.21 29.22 34.56
N SER A 49 -7.49 28.87 35.81
CA SER A 49 -6.54 29.00 36.92
C SER A 49 -6.19 27.62 37.45
N PHE A 50 -4.90 27.29 37.43
CA PHE A 50 -4.36 26.02 37.91
C PHE A 50 -3.68 26.24 39.27
N GLY A 51 -3.90 25.33 40.21
CA GLY A 51 -3.28 25.36 41.54
C GLY A 51 -1.84 24.83 41.53
N SER A 52 -1.41 24.15 40.48
CA SER A 52 -0.03 23.67 40.31
C SER A 52 0.36 23.48 38.83
N LEU A 53 1.66 23.35 38.57
CA LEU A 53 2.20 22.99 37.25
C LEU A 53 1.74 21.58 36.82
N ASP A 54 1.58 20.66 37.75
CA ASP A 54 1.12 19.30 37.45
C ASP A 54 -0.34 19.30 37.00
N GLU A 55 -1.18 20.15 37.60
CA GLU A 55 -2.59 20.31 37.21
C GLU A 55 -2.72 20.94 35.81
N ALA A 56 -1.89 21.96 35.50
CA ALA A 56 -1.81 22.54 34.17
C ALA A 56 -1.34 21.51 33.12
N ASN A 57 -0.32 20.71 33.44
CA ASN A 57 0.19 19.66 32.55
C ASN A 57 -0.84 18.55 32.32
N ALA A 58 -1.59 18.15 33.35
CA ALA A 58 -2.66 17.16 33.25
C ALA A 58 -3.81 17.68 32.38
N PHE A 59 -4.21 18.94 32.58
CA PHE A 59 -5.24 19.59 31.76
C PHE A 59 -4.83 19.67 30.28
N ILE A 60 -3.61 20.12 29.98
CA ILE A 60 -3.07 20.18 28.62
C ILE A 60 -3.04 18.78 28.01
N SER A 61 -2.53 17.79 28.73
CA SER A 61 -2.43 16.40 28.26
C SER A 61 -3.80 15.81 27.96
N GLN A 62 -4.78 16.02 28.84
CA GLN A 62 -6.17 15.59 28.64
C GLN A 62 -6.81 16.28 27.43
N HIS A 63 -6.58 17.58 27.25
CA HIS A 63 -7.13 18.32 26.13
C HIS A 63 -6.50 17.92 24.79
N MET A 64 -5.18 17.70 24.77
CA MET A 64 -4.48 17.17 23.59
C MET A 64 -4.93 15.74 23.26
N GLN A 65 -5.22 14.93 24.28
CA GLN A 65 -5.76 13.58 24.11
C GLN A 65 -7.20 13.60 23.59
N GLN A 66 -8.04 14.54 24.03
CA GLN A 66 -9.39 14.73 23.50
C GLN A 66 -9.38 15.20 22.03
N GLN A 67 -8.51 16.15 21.69
CA GLN A 67 -8.36 16.61 20.30
C GLN A 67 -7.76 15.53 19.39
N SER A 68 -6.82 14.71 19.86
CA SER A 68 -6.26 13.62 19.06
C SER A 68 -7.23 12.43 18.87
N GLN A 69 -8.24 12.33 19.74
CA GLN A 69 -9.33 11.35 19.67
C GLN A 69 -10.54 11.83 18.85
N ALA A 70 -10.72 13.14 18.65
CA ALA A 70 -11.74 13.66 17.76
C ALA A 70 -11.45 13.25 16.30
N ALA A 71 -12.46 12.72 15.60
CA ALA A 71 -12.36 12.42 14.18
C ALA A 71 -12.16 13.73 13.40
N ILE A 72 -11.13 13.78 12.57
CA ILE A 72 -10.87 14.91 11.68
C ILE A 72 -11.48 14.55 10.32
N ASP A 73 -12.24 15.46 9.72
CA ASP A 73 -12.90 15.23 8.42
C ASP A 73 -11.87 14.82 7.33
N ASP A 74 -10.65 15.36 7.38
CA ASP A 74 -9.55 15.07 6.45
C ASP A 74 -9.08 13.61 6.46
N PHE A 75 -9.35 12.85 7.53
CA PHE A 75 -9.04 11.43 7.60
C PHE A 75 -10.27 10.54 7.46
N HIS A 76 -11.36 11.10 6.93
CA HIS A 76 -12.60 10.39 6.60
C HIS A 76 -13.15 9.60 7.79
N GLY A 77 -13.18 10.22 8.97
CA GLY A 77 -13.72 9.64 10.20
C GLY A 77 -12.69 8.99 11.12
N LEU A 78 -11.41 8.99 10.74
CA LEU A 78 -10.33 8.56 11.64
C LEU A 78 -9.87 9.75 12.50
N SER A 79 -9.54 9.47 13.75
CA SER A 79 -8.79 10.39 14.60
C SER A 79 -7.31 10.42 14.21
N SER A 80 -6.56 11.43 14.68
CA SER A 80 -5.11 11.49 14.44
C SER A 80 -4.37 10.27 15.00
N GLU A 81 -4.80 9.77 16.17
CA GLU A 81 -4.22 8.56 16.76
C GLU A 81 -4.54 7.31 15.92
N GLN A 82 -5.78 7.17 15.44
CA GLN A 82 -6.14 6.04 14.57
C GLN A 82 -5.34 6.06 13.27
N MET A 83 -5.17 7.24 12.65
CA MET A 83 -4.32 7.41 11.47
C MET A 83 -2.85 7.05 11.76
N HIS A 84 -2.31 7.49 12.89
CA HIS A 84 -0.97 7.11 13.32
C HIS A 84 -0.82 5.58 13.43
N ARG A 85 -1.81 4.89 14.02
CA ARG A 85 -1.83 3.42 14.07
C ARG A 85 -1.89 2.79 12.68
N PHE A 86 -2.66 3.36 11.76
CA PHE A 86 -2.74 2.88 10.37
C PHE A 86 -1.39 2.92 9.65
N LEU A 87 -0.64 4.02 9.79
CA LEU A 87 0.63 4.21 9.09
C LEU A 87 1.76 3.35 9.67
N HIS A 88 1.80 3.21 11.00
CA HIS A 88 2.94 2.63 11.69
C HIS A 88 2.73 1.17 12.14
N PHE A 89 1.49 0.81 12.48
CA PHE A 89 1.14 -0.47 13.08
C PHE A 89 -0.04 -1.14 12.35
N PRO A 90 -0.07 -1.20 11.01
CA PRO A 90 -1.26 -1.60 10.24
C PRO A 90 -1.72 -3.04 10.52
N PHE A 91 -0.81 -3.92 10.95
CA PHE A 91 -1.12 -5.30 11.31
C PHE A 91 -1.06 -5.58 12.82
N GLU A 92 -0.81 -4.55 13.64
CA GLU A 92 -0.60 -4.64 15.09
C GLU A 92 -1.61 -3.74 15.85
N THR A 93 -2.79 -3.51 15.26
CA THR A 93 -3.84 -2.67 15.83
C THR A 93 -5.22 -3.35 15.77
N PRO A 94 -5.39 -4.53 16.43
CA PRO A 94 -6.63 -5.34 16.35
C PRO A 94 -7.89 -4.60 16.84
N ALA A 95 -7.73 -3.57 17.67
CA ALA A 95 -8.84 -2.73 18.12
C ALA A 95 -9.44 -1.85 17.01
N LEU A 96 -8.72 -1.61 15.92
CA LEU A 96 -9.18 -0.78 14.79
C LEU A 96 -9.39 -1.61 13.52
N VAL A 97 -8.53 -2.60 13.30
CA VAL A 97 -8.58 -3.43 12.10
C VAL A 97 -8.12 -4.85 12.38
N THR A 98 -8.78 -5.83 11.77
CA THR A 98 -8.37 -7.23 11.78
C THR A 98 -8.05 -7.71 10.38
N PHE A 99 -6.96 -8.47 10.27
CA PHE A 99 -6.59 -9.24 9.07
C PHE A 99 -6.60 -10.71 9.47
N PRO A 100 -7.49 -11.54 8.91
CA PRO A 100 -7.52 -12.96 9.24
C PRO A 100 -6.26 -13.67 8.72
N SER A 101 -5.80 -14.68 9.46
CA SER A 101 -4.67 -15.52 9.05
C SER A 101 -5.02 -16.51 7.95
N CYS A 102 -6.31 -16.83 7.81
CA CYS A 102 -6.90 -17.65 6.75
C CYS A 102 -8.25 -17.05 6.39
N LEU A 103 -8.54 -16.87 5.10
CA LEU A 103 -9.84 -16.41 4.65
C LEU A 103 -10.91 -17.49 4.86
N ASP A 104 -12.15 -17.06 5.05
CA ASP A 104 -13.35 -17.89 5.15
C ASP A 104 -13.96 -18.22 3.78
N ILE A 105 -13.43 -17.62 2.71
CA ILE A 105 -13.78 -17.87 1.32
C ILE A 105 -12.56 -18.35 0.52
N ALA A 106 -12.79 -18.95 -0.64
CA ALA A 106 -11.75 -19.16 -1.63
C ALA A 106 -11.45 -17.82 -2.34
N PRO A 107 -10.27 -17.21 -2.14
CA PRO A 107 -9.94 -15.94 -2.77
C PRO A 107 -9.68 -16.08 -4.26
N GLU A 108 -10.28 -15.19 -5.05
CA GLU A 108 -9.96 -15.00 -6.45
C GLU A 108 -9.21 -13.68 -6.61
N ALA A 109 -7.94 -13.76 -7.02
CA ALA A 109 -7.10 -12.58 -7.18
C ALA A 109 -6.04 -12.81 -8.27
N PRO A 110 -5.71 -11.79 -9.09
CA PRO A 110 -4.65 -11.90 -10.10
C PRO A 110 -3.32 -12.46 -9.59
N ILE A 111 -2.87 -12.01 -8.41
CA ILE A 111 -1.63 -12.50 -7.79
C ILE A 111 -1.70 -13.99 -7.44
N LEU A 112 -2.88 -14.50 -7.02
CA LEU A 112 -3.05 -15.91 -6.70
C LEU A 112 -3.05 -16.77 -7.95
N THR A 113 -3.74 -16.34 -9.01
CA THR A 113 -3.73 -17.06 -10.29
C THR A 113 -2.31 -17.25 -10.80
N LEU A 114 -1.49 -16.20 -10.75
CA LEU A 114 -0.08 -16.27 -11.13
C LEU A 114 0.76 -17.11 -10.14
N PHE A 115 0.44 -17.05 -8.84
CA PHE A 115 1.13 -17.86 -7.84
C PHE A 115 0.87 -19.35 -8.04
N ILE A 116 -0.37 -19.74 -8.35
CA ILE A 116 -0.75 -21.13 -8.66
C ILE A 116 0.05 -21.65 -9.86
N LEU A 117 0.03 -20.91 -10.97
CA LEU A 117 0.81 -21.27 -12.17
C LEU A 117 2.32 -21.38 -11.86
N LEU A 118 2.83 -20.53 -10.97
CA LEU A 118 4.22 -20.55 -10.54
C LEU A 118 4.57 -21.77 -9.68
N ILE A 119 3.76 -22.13 -8.67
CA ILE A 119 4.04 -23.29 -7.83
C ILE A 119 3.88 -24.60 -8.59
N ASP A 120 2.92 -24.67 -9.53
CA ASP A 120 2.71 -25.83 -10.39
C ASP A 120 3.93 -26.05 -11.29
N ALA A 121 4.48 -24.98 -11.86
CA ALA A 121 5.70 -25.06 -12.68
C ALA A 121 6.97 -25.33 -11.87
N ILE A 122 7.00 -24.96 -10.59
CA ILE A 122 8.10 -25.32 -9.68
C ILE A 122 8.04 -26.81 -9.37
N GLY A 123 6.89 -27.34 -8.97
CA GLY A 123 6.69 -28.74 -8.62
C GLY A 123 7.70 -29.28 -7.61
N ASP A 124 7.85 -30.60 -7.56
CA ASP A 124 8.80 -31.28 -6.67
C ASP A 124 10.27 -31.15 -7.15
N ASP A 125 10.47 -31.05 -8.47
CA ASP A 125 11.80 -31.03 -9.11
C ASP A 125 12.47 -29.64 -9.11
N GLY A 126 11.70 -28.60 -8.81
CA GLY A 126 12.09 -27.20 -8.86
C GLY A 126 12.20 -26.65 -10.28
N LEU A 127 11.97 -25.34 -10.43
CA LEU A 127 12.08 -24.64 -11.71
C LEU A 127 13.47 -24.02 -11.86
N LYS A 128 14.22 -24.43 -12.89
CA LYS A 128 15.56 -23.87 -13.16
C LYS A 128 15.46 -22.38 -13.49
N ALA A 129 16.21 -21.54 -12.78
CA ALA A 129 16.30 -20.12 -13.07
C ALA A 129 17.24 -19.85 -14.25
N THR A 130 17.12 -18.67 -14.86
CA THR A 130 18.10 -18.17 -15.83
C THR A 130 19.43 -17.85 -15.11
N ALA A 131 20.47 -17.57 -15.89
CA ALA A 131 21.77 -17.16 -15.35
C ALA A 131 21.69 -15.89 -14.48
N THR A 132 20.72 -15.01 -14.72
CA THR A 132 20.48 -13.78 -13.95
C THR A 132 19.51 -13.99 -12.78
N GLY A 133 19.08 -15.23 -12.51
CA GLY A 133 18.15 -15.54 -11.41
C GLY A 133 16.68 -15.26 -11.72
N ASN A 134 16.32 -15.05 -12.99
CA ASN A 134 14.94 -14.83 -13.42
C ASN A 134 14.24 -16.15 -13.80
N LEU A 135 12.93 -16.10 -13.99
CA LEU A 135 12.11 -17.18 -14.52
C LEU A 135 12.45 -17.46 -15.99
N PRO A 136 12.40 -18.73 -16.44
CA PRO A 136 12.61 -19.08 -17.84
C PRO A 136 11.64 -18.40 -18.79
N ARG A 137 12.16 -17.91 -19.92
CA ARG A 137 11.37 -17.23 -20.95
C ARG A 137 10.16 -18.03 -21.42
N ASN A 138 10.32 -19.34 -21.66
CA ASN A 138 9.22 -20.17 -22.16
C ASN A 138 8.10 -20.29 -21.12
N PHE A 139 8.46 -20.48 -19.85
CA PHE A 139 7.49 -20.46 -18.74
C PHE A 139 6.76 -19.12 -18.65
N CYS A 140 7.46 -17.99 -18.76
CA CYS A 140 6.81 -16.67 -18.75
C CYS A 140 5.81 -16.51 -19.92
N ARG A 141 6.14 -17.04 -21.10
CA ARG A 141 5.29 -16.99 -22.30
C ARG A 141 4.03 -17.85 -22.18
N GLU A 142 4.18 -19.07 -21.66
CA GLU A 142 3.06 -19.99 -21.42
C GLU A 142 2.14 -19.43 -20.33
N THR A 143 2.72 -18.95 -19.23
CA THR A 143 1.98 -18.31 -18.13
C THR A 143 1.24 -17.05 -18.61
N ALA A 144 1.86 -16.22 -19.44
CA ALA A 144 1.22 -15.03 -19.98
C ALA A 144 0.01 -15.37 -20.87
N ARG A 145 0.09 -16.41 -21.70
CA ARG A 145 -1.05 -16.90 -22.49
C ARG A 145 -2.17 -17.45 -21.61
N ALA A 146 -1.81 -18.25 -20.59
CA ALA A 146 -2.78 -18.80 -19.65
C ALA A 146 -3.48 -17.70 -18.84
N PHE A 147 -2.75 -16.67 -18.44
CA PHE A 147 -3.26 -15.60 -17.58
C PHE A 147 -4.02 -14.50 -18.33
N TRP A 148 -3.52 -14.04 -19.48
CA TRP A 148 -4.17 -12.99 -20.28
C TRP A 148 -5.16 -13.53 -21.31
N GLY A 149 -5.02 -14.80 -21.72
CA GLY A 149 -5.67 -15.34 -22.91
C GLY A 149 -4.94 -14.96 -24.20
N GLU A 150 -5.26 -15.67 -25.29
CA GLU A 150 -4.55 -15.51 -26.58
C GLU A 150 -4.75 -14.13 -27.22
N GLU A 151 -5.93 -13.52 -27.10
CA GLU A 151 -6.23 -12.21 -27.69
C GLU A 151 -5.39 -11.09 -27.05
N GLU A 152 -5.42 -11.01 -25.72
CA GLU A 152 -4.65 -10.01 -24.99
C GLU A 152 -3.14 -10.29 -25.09
N TYR A 153 -2.72 -11.56 -25.08
CA TYR A 153 -1.33 -11.91 -25.36
C TYR A 153 -0.88 -11.39 -26.73
N ALA A 154 -1.65 -11.63 -27.80
CA ALA A 154 -1.35 -11.14 -29.14
C ALA A 154 -1.23 -9.61 -29.19
N ARG A 155 -2.06 -8.90 -28.42
CA ARG A 155 -1.97 -7.44 -28.27
C ARG A 155 -0.65 -7.01 -27.61
N HIS A 156 -0.27 -7.67 -26.52
CA HIS A 156 0.99 -7.41 -25.80
C HIS A 156 2.23 -7.78 -26.64
N SER A 157 2.14 -8.83 -27.46
CA SER A 157 3.23 -9.31 -28.31
C SER A 157 3.23 -8.74 -29.73
N ARG A 158 2.38 -7.74 -30.02
CA ARG A 158 2.21 -7.13 -31.37
C ARG A 158 3.54 -6.68 -31.99
N TYR A 159 4.45 -6.16 -31.17
CA TYR A 159 5.75 -5.65 -31.61
C TYR A 159 6.93 -6.60 -31.27
N GLY A 160 6.61 -7.80 -30.79
CA GLY A 160 7.60 -8.83 -30.48
C GLY A 160 7.18 -9.71 -29.31
N GLU A 161 7.55 -10.99 -29.38
CA GLU A 161 7.34 -11.96 -28.30
C GLU A 161 8.03 -11.55 -27.00
N LEU A 162 7.42 -11.93 -25.87
CA LEU A 162 7.98 -11.75 -24.54
C LEU A 162 9.36 -12.42 -24.42
N ARG A 163 10.37 -11.68 -23.96
CA ARG A 163 11.79 -12.12 -23.99
C ARG A 163 12.34 -12.44 -22.61
N SER A 164 11.80 -11.83 -21.57
CA SER A 164 12.26 -11.97 -20.19
C SER A 164 11.10 -11.80 -19.21
N GLU A 165 11.30 -12.29 -17.99
CA GLU A 165 10.36 -12.12 -16.87
C GLU A 165 9.97 -10.65 -16.63
N ASP A 166 10.92 -9.71 -16.73
CA ASP A 166 10.69 -8.28 -16.44
C ASP A 166 9.66 -7.63 -17.40
N GLN A 167 9.41 -8.25 -18.56
CA GLN A 167 8.37 -7.81 -19.50
C GLN A 167 6.96 -8.30 -19.09
N PHE A 168 6.87 -9.27 -18.16
CA PHE A 168 5.63 -9.70 -17.53
C PHE A 168 5.59 -9.22 -16.08
N ALA A 169 5.30 -7.94 -15.87
CA ALA A 169 5.32 -7.30 -14.55
C ALA A 169 4.53 -8.07 -13.48
N GLY A 170 3.32 -8.55 -13.80
CA GLY A 170 2.50 -9.32 -12.85
C GLY A 170 3.20 -10.58 -12.33
N LEU A 171 3.78 -11.39 -13.22
CA LEU A 171 4.49 -12.61 -12.83
C LEU A 171 5.79 -12.29 -12.08
N ASN A 172 6.51 -11.25 -12.50
CA ASN A 172 7.72 -10.80 -11.81
C ASN A 172 7.44 -10.38 -10.37
N VAL A 173 6.41 -9.55 -10.17
CA VAL A 173 5.95 -9.12 -8.85
C VAL A 173 5.51 -10.33 -8.03
N THR A 174 4.71 -11.23 -8.60
CA THR A 174 4.25 -12.44 -7.91
C THR A 174 5.40 -13.28 -7.38
N ARG A 175 6.42 -13.54 -8.22
CA ARG A 175 7.62 -14.28 -7.78
C ARG A 175 8.34 -13.55 -6.66
N LEU A 176 8.58 -12.25 -6.79
CA LEU A 176 9.29 -11.46 -5.76
C LEU A 176 8.56 -11.50 -4.43
N VAL A 177 7.25 -11.28 -4.45
CA VAL A 177 6.39 -11.31 -3.25
C VAL A 177 6.34 -12.72 -2.65
N ALA A 178 6.26 -13.77 -3.47
CA ALA A 178 6.28 -15.15 -2.98
C ALA A 178 7.62 -15.52 -2.32
N VAL A 179 8.75 -14.99 -2.81
CA VAL A 179 10.06 -15.13 -2.15
C VAL A 179 10.08 -14.39 -0.82
N LEU A 180 9.62 -13.13 -0.77
CA LEU A 180 9.55 -12.33 0.46
C LEU A 180 8.65 -13.00 1.51
N ALA A 181 7.51 -13.54 1.09
CA ALA A 181 6.58 -14.27 1.96
C ALA A 181 7.14 -15.62 2.46
N GLY A 182 8.29 -16.06 1.95
CA GLY A 182 8.91 -17.35 2.27
C GLY A 182 8.21 -18.57 1.67
N LEU A 183 7.30 -18.36 0.71
CA LEU A 183 6.51 -19.41 0.07
C LEU A 183 7.32 -20.16 -1.00
N ILE A 184 8.27 -19.49 -1.63
CA ILE A 184 9.26 -20.08 -2.53
C ILE A 184 10.65 -19.54 -2.19
N ARG A 185 11.71 -20.20 -2.66
CA ARG A 185 13.08 -19.71 -2.50
C ARG A 185 13.99 -20.14 -3.65
N MET A 186 15.07 -19.39 -3.84
CA MET A 186 16.16 -19.80 -4.73
C MET A 186 17.11 -20.77 -4.00
N TYR A 187 17.42 -21.91 -4.62
CA TYR A 187 18.39 -22.86 -4.13
C TYR A 187 19.17 -23.49 -5.29
N LYS A 188 20.50 -23.32 -5.28
CA LYS A 188 21.41 -23.86 -6.31
C LYS A 188 20.95 -23.57 -7.76
N GLY A 189 20.49 -22.34 -8.02
CA GLY A 189 20.03 -21.90 -9.35
C GLY A 189 18.66 -22.42 -9.77
N LYS A 190 17.87 -22.98 -8.84
CA LYS A 190 16.47 -23.35 -9.05
C LYS A 190 15.56 -22.61 -8.07
N PHE A 191 14.36 -22.25 -8.51
CA PHE A 191 13.25 -21.97 -7.61
C PHE A 191 12.71 -23.29 -7.06
N ILE A 192 12.50 -23.33 -5.76
CA ILE A 192 11.89 -24.46 -5.06
C ILE A 192 10.83 -23.96 -4.09
N ILE A 193 9.86 -24.82 -3.77
CA ILE A 193 8.83 -24.53 -2.78
C ILE A 193 9.45 -24.36 -1.39
N GLY A 194 9.05 -23.31 -0.68
CA GLY A 194 9.44 -23.03 0.70
C GLY A 194 8.78 -24.02 1.68
N LYS A 195 9.46 -24.36 2.77
CA LYS A 195 9.01 -25.43 3.69
C LYS A 195 7.60 -25.22 4.26
N GLU A 196 7.22 -23.98 4.53
CA GLU A 196 5.91 -23.65 5.10
C GLU A 196 4.78 -23.70 4.07
N CYS A 197 5.08 -23.59 2.77
CA CYS A 197 4.06 -23.51 1.73
C CYS A 197 3.23 -24.80 1.60
N PRO A 198 3.82 -26.02 1.52
CA PRO A 198 3.04 -27.25 1.45
C PRO A 198 2.17 -27.48 2.69
N LYS A 199 2.70 -27.12 3.87
CA LYS A 199 1.94 -27.19 5.13
C LYS A 199 0.73 -26.28 5.09
N LEU A 200 0.92 -25.03 4.67
CA LEU A 200 -0.17 -24.06 4.59
C LEU A 200 -1.21 -24.44 3.54
N LEU A 201 -0.78 -24.95 2.39
CA LEU A 201 -1.67 -25.47 1.34
C LEU A 201 -2.49 -26.66 1.83
N ALA A 202 -1.89 -27.59 2.57
CA ALA A 202 -2.58 -28.76 3.09
C ALA A 202 -3.60 -28.41 4.19
N GLU A 203 -3.25 -27.46 5.07
CA GLU A 203 -4.10 -27.09 6.22
C GLU A 203 -5.18 -26.06 5.86
N GLN A 204 -4.89 -25.12 4.96
CA GLN A 204 -5.69 -23.90 4.74
C GLN A 204 -5.90 -23.57 3.25
N GLY A 205 -5.30 -24.33 2.32
CA GLY A 205 -5.40 -24.07 0.89
C GLY A 205 -4.95 -22.66 0.49
N MET A 206 -5.53 -22.14 -0.60
CA MET A 206 -5.24 -20.78 -1.07
C MET A 206 -5.74 -19.69 -0.12
N ALA A 207 -6.76 -19.99 0.69
CA ALA A 207 -7.30 -19.09 1.70
C ALA A 207 -6.27 -18.76 2.81
N GLY A 208 -5.35 -19.68 3.12
CA GLY A 208 -4.20 -19.41 4.01
C GLY A 208 -2.99 -18.78 3.30
N ILE A 209 -2.82 -19.03 2.00
CA ILE A 209 -1.72 -18.45 1.21
C ILE A 209 -1.93 -16.95 0.96
N TYR A 210 -3.16 -16.55 0.63
CA TYR A 210 -3.45 -15.16 0.27
C TYR A 210 -3.01 -14.15 1.35
N PRO A 211 -3.34 -14.31 2.65
CA PRO A 211 -2.88 -13.37 3.69
C PRO A 211 -1.37 -13.25 3.79
N ARG A 212 -0.61 -14.30 3.46
CA ARG A 212 0.86 -14.28 3.44
C ARG A 212 1.40 -13.44 2.29
N LEU A 213 0.86 -13.63 1.09
CA LEU A 213 1.21 -12.82 -0.09
C LEU A 213 0.82 -11.35 0.13
N PHE A 214 -0.40 -11.11 0.64
CA PHE A 214 -0.91 -9.78 0.93
C PHE A 214 0.01 -8.99 1.87
N ARG A 215 0.39 -9.60 3.00
CA ARG A 215 1.28 -8.97 3.98
C ARG A 215 2.65 -8.64 3.41
N ALA A 216 3.27 -9.60 2.70
CA ALA A 216 4.56 -9.39 2.06
C ALA A 216 4.50 -8.29 1.00
N PHE A 217 3.44 -8.24 0.20
CA PHE A 217 3.25 -7.18 -0.78
C PHE A 217 3.07 -5.81 -0.13
N ALA A 218 2.23 -5.71 0.90
CA ALA A 218 1.93 -4.44 1.55
C ALA A 218 3.14 -3.84 2.27
N ARG A 219 4.01 -4.67 2.87
CA ARG A 219 5.09 -4.20 3.76
C ARG A 219 6.50 -4.41 3.26
N GLU A 220 6.77 -5.48 2.53
CA GLU A 220 8.14 -5.90 2.22
C GLU A 220 8.50 -5.61 0.75
N TYR A 221 7.54 -5.78 -0.15
CA TYR A 221 7.74 -5.46 -1.57
C TYR A 221 7.81 -3.95 -1.78
N ASN A 222 8.81 -3.47 -2.52
CA ASN A 222 8.92 -2.05 -2.88
C ASN A 222 7.99 -1.72 -4.06
N TRP A 223 6.93 -0.94 -3.80
CA TRP A 223 5.94 -0.59 -4.83
C TRP A 223 6.52 0.26 -5.97
N GLY A 224 7.66 0.94 -5.75
CA GLY A 224 8.35 1.72 -6.77
C GLY A 224 9.30 0.95 -7.68
N TYR A 225 9.49 -0.36 -7.45
CA TYR A 225 10.49 -1.15 -8.17
C TYR A 225 10.35 -1.12 -9.71
N GLY A 226 9.11 -1.05 -10.21
CA GLY A 226 8.80 -1.29 -11.63
C GLY A 226 8.18 -0.11 -12.40
N ASP A 227 8.15 1.11 -11.86
CA ASP A 227 7.52 2.27 -12.56
C ASP A 227 8.48 3.40 -12.96
N ARG A 228 9.76 3.33 -12.57
CA ARG A 228 10.78 4.37 -12.85
C ARG A 228 10.46 5.74 -12.24
N MET A 229 9.42 5.85 -11.43
CA MET A 229 9.10 7.05 -10.67
C MET A 229 9.95 7.09 -9.40
N GLN A 230 10.08 8.26 -8.79
CA GLN A 230 10.78 8.35 -7.51
C GLN A 230 10.03 7.56 -6.43
N GLU A 231 10.79 7.09 -5.44
CA GLU A 231 10.20 6.53 -4.23
C GLU A 231 9.47 7.61 -3.44
N ILE A 232 8.17 7.38 -3.22
CA ILE A 232 7.30 8.19 -2.38
C ILE A 232 6.77 7.24 -1.31
N PRO A 233 7.50 7.01 -0.21
CA PRO A 233 7.18 5.94 0.75
C PRO A 233 5.78 6.05 1.35
N MET A 234 5.26 7.29 1.48
CA MET A 234 3.92 7.52 2.01
C MET A 234 2.82 6.81 1.20
N VAL A 235 2.97 6.66 -0.12
CA VAL A 235 1.99 5.94 -0.96
C VAL A 235 1.82 4.50 -0.50
N GLN A 236 2.93 3.80 -0.18
CA GLN A 236 2.87 2.44 0.33
C GLN A 236 2.53 2.38 1.83
N HIS A 237 3.09 3.28 2.65
CA HIS A 237 2.84 3.30 4.10
C HIS A 237 1.37 3.57 4.45
N SER A 238 0.66 4.29 3.60
CA SER A 238 -0.76 4.59 3.75
C SER A 238 -1.69 3.51 3.19
N PHE A 239 -1.19 2.31 2.80
CA PHE A 239 -2.03 1.30 2.17
C PHE A 239 -3.31 0.98 2.97
N LEU A 240 -3.24 0.93 4.31
CA LEU A 240 -4.40 0.65 5.14
C LEU A 240 -5.42 1.79 5.12
N PHE A 241 -4.97 3.03 4.99
CA PHE A 241 -5.87 4.17 4.73
C PHE A 241 -6.52 4.06 3.35
N THR A 242 -5.78 3.64 2.31
CA THR A 242 -6.37 3.34 1.00
C THR A 242 -7.47 2.28 1.10
N LEU A 243 -7.24 1.20 1.85
CA LEU A 243 -8.27 0.17 2.08
C LEU A 243 -9.49 0.72 2.83
N HIS A 244 -9.29 1.63 3.79
CA HIS A 244 -10.38 2.31 4.50
C HIS A 244 -11.22 3.17 3.55
N LEU A 245 -10.59 3.93 2.66
CA LEU A 245 -11.28 4.70 1.64
C LEU A 245 -12.07 3.79 0.69
N LEU A 246 -11.47 2.68 0.24
CA LEU A 246 -12.15 1.69 -0.60
C LEU A 246 -13.34 1.05 0.12
N ASN A 247 -13.20 0.73 1.41
CA ASN A 247 -14.29 0.20 2.21
C ASN A 247 -15.46 1.19 2.34
N LYS A 248 -15.15 2.48 2.54
CA LYS A 248 -16.14 3.53 2.76
C LYS A 248 -16.85 3.98 1.49
N TYR A 249 -16.13 4.10 0.37
CA TYR A 249 -16.64 4.73 -0.85
C TYR A 249 -16.76 3.78 -2.04
N GLY A 250 -16.14 2.60 -1.99
CA GLY A 250 -15.97 1.72 -3.13
C GLY A 250 -17.14 0.81 -3.44
N ALA A 251 -18.24 0.82 -2.68
CA ALA A 251 -19.40 -0.05 -2.98
C ALA A 251 -20.00 0.21 -4.38
N GLU A 252 -19.86 1.44 -4.86
CA GLU A 252 -20.27 1.86 -6.21
C GLU A 252 -19.04 2.17 -7.07
N TRP A 253 -19.25 2.27 -8.39
CA TRP A 253 -18.23 2.76 -9.30
C TRP A 253 -17.86 4.22 -8.97
N ARG A 254 -16.61 4.44 -8.60
CA ARG A 254 -16.06 5.77 -8.29
C ARG A 254 -14.89 6.07 -9.21
N SER A 255 -14.65 7.35 -9.47
CA SER A 255 -13.45 7.80 -10.17
C SER A 255 -12.21 7.60 -9.30
N SER A 256 -11.07 7.24 -9.90
CA SER A 256 -9.76 7.24 -9.24
C SER A 256 -9.47 8.59 -8.58
N ARG A 257 -9.93 9.69 -9.19
CA ARG A 257 -9.81 11.07 -8.70
C ARG A 257 -10.32 11.26 -7.28
N LEU A 258 -11.44 10.62 -6.91
CA LEU A 258 -11.99 10.70 -5.56
C LEU A 258 -10.97 10.20 -4.52
N TYR A 259 -10.30 9.09 -4.82
CA TYR A 259 -9.31 8.52 -3.91
C TYR A 259 -8.00 9.31 -3.92
N GLU A 260 -7.62 9.86 -5.08
CA GLU A 260 -6.47 10.76 -5.19
C GLU A 260 -6.67 12.04 -4.37
N ASP A 261 -7.85 12.66 -4.45
CA ASP A 261 -8.23 13.86 -3.68
C ASP A 261 -8.18 13.58 -2.18
N ASN A 262 -8.82 12.49 -1.75
CA ASN A 262 -8.82 12.07 -0.34
C ASN A 262 -7.40 11.78 0.19
N PHE A 263 -6.56 11.14 -0.61
CA PHE A 263 -5.16 10.90 -0.25
C PHE A 263 -4.38 12.21 -0.12
N LEU A 264 -4.55 13.14 -1.06
CA LEU A 264 -3.85 14.42 -1.04
C LEU A 264 -4.32 15.32 0.12
N GLN A 265 -5.62 15.31 0.42
CA GLN A 265 -6.20 16.01 1.55
C GLN A 265 -5.65 15.48 2.89
N ALA A 266 -5.49 14.16 3.02
CA ALA A 266 -4.92 13.55 4.21
C ALA A 266 -3.40 13.83 4.35
N PHE A 267 -2.66 13.91 3.24
CA PHE A 267 -1.20 14.01 3.27
C PHE A 267 -0.65 15.12 2.36
N PRO A 268 -1.05 16.39 2.54
CA PRO A 268 -0.68 17.48 1.64
C PRO A 268 0.83 17.75 1.63
N MET A 269 1.51 17.50 2.75
CA MET A 269 2.95 17.72 2.91
C MET A 269 3.80 16.77 2.04
N VAL A 270 3.24 15.65 1.56
CA VAL A 270 3.96 14.71 0.69
C VAL A 270 4.40 15.39 -0.61
N LEU A 271 3.69 16.42 -1.08
CA LEU A 271 4.07 17.22 -2.25
C LEU A 271 5.48 17.81 -2.14
N GLN A 272 5.97 18.10 -0.94
CA GLN A 272 7.32 18.62 -0.72
C GLN A 272 8.41 17.57 -1.01
N GLU A 273 8.06 16.28 -1.00
CA GLU A 273 8.96 15.20 -1.35
C GLU A 273 8.90 14.82 -2.83
N VAL A 274 7.98 15.40 -3.61
CA VAL A 274 7.80 15.10 -5.03
C VAL A 274 8.53 16.13 -5.88
N PRO A 275 9.60 15.75 -6.60
CA PRO A 275 10.30 16.65 -7.48
C PRO A 275 9.45 16.91 -8.71
N GLN A 276 9.69 18.05 -9.32
CA GLN A 276 9.13 18.33 -10.62
C GLN A 276 9.74 17.38 -11.67
N MET A 277 8.90 16.54 -12.29
CA MET A 277 9.31 15.58 -13.32
C MET A 277 9.22 16.20 -14.71
N GLY A 278 10.24 16.98 -15.06
CA GLY A 278 10.28 17.72 -16.32
C GLY A 278 9.18 18.79 -16.41
N GLU A 279 8.80 19.17 -17.63
CA GLU A 279 7.81 20.23 -17.86
C GLU A 279 6.37 19.69 -18.05
N TYR A 280 6.20 18.37 -18.16
CA TYR A 280 4.94 17.76 -18.57
C TYR A 280 3.93 17.56 -17.44
N TYR A 281 4.40 17.43 -16.20
CA TYR A 281 3.53 17.17 -15.04
C TYR A 281 3.95 18.01 -13.85
N SER A 282 2.97 18.58 -13.17
CA SER A 282 3.15 19.18 -11.86
C SER A 282 3.51 18.11 -10.80
N PRO A 283 4.12 18.50 -9.66
CA PRO A 283 4.33 17.59 -8.54
C PRO A 283 3.04 16.93 -8.05
N GLU A 284 1.93 17.67 -8.05
CA GLU A 284 0.62 17.14 -7.66
C GLU A 284 0.14 16.05 -8.62
N GLU A 285 0.15 16.31 -9.94
CA GLU A 285 -0.24 15.30 -10.93
C GLU A 285 0.67 14.06 -10.86
N SER A 286 1.96 14.27 -10.62
CA SER A 286 2.93 13.17 -10.44
C SER A 286 2.58 12.32 -9.21
N LEU A 287 2.22 12.95 -8.09
CA LEU A 287 1.79 12.25 -6.87
C LEU A 287 0.49 11.48 -7.10
N ARG A 288 -0.50 12.12 -7.71
CA ARG A 288 -1.82 11.52 -8.01
C ARG A 288 -1.68 10.28 -8.86
N ARG A 289 -0.90 10.36 -9.95
CA ARG A 289 -0.61 9.22 -10.83
C ARG A 289 0.16 8.11 -10.12
N CYS A 290 1.13 8.49 -9.29
CA CYS A 290 1.87 7.53 -8.47
C CYS A 290 0.95 6.79 -7.51
N TYR A 291 0.07 7.51 -6.82
CA TYR A 291 -0.90 6.95 -5.88
C TYR A 291 -1.91 6.04 -6.57
N SER A 292 -2.57 6.49 -7.65
CA SER A 292 -3.58 5.70 -8.35
C SER A 292 -2.97 4.43 -8.96
N TRP A 293 -1.82 4.55 -9.61
CA TRP A 293 -1.17 3.40 -10.22
C TRP A 293 -0.65 2.38 -9.21
N ARG A 294 0.09 2.84 -8.18
CA ARG A 294 0.68 1.92 -7.19
C ARG A 294 -0.38 1.33 -6.25
N SER A 295 -1.30 2.15 -5.75
CA SER A 295 -2.23 1.74 -4.69
C SER A 295 -3.52 1.11 -5.22
N LEU A 296 -4.10 1.66 -6.29
CA LEU A 296 -5.43 1.24 -6.75
C LEU A 296 -5.31 0.13 -7.80
N GLU A 297 -4.47 0.30 -8.82
CA GLU A 297 -4.30 -0.74 -9.86
C GLU A 297 -3.34 -1.85 -9.41
N ARG A 298 -2.07 -1.49 -9.14
CA ARG A 298 -0.99 -2.48 -8.93
C ARG A 298 -1.06 -3.18 -7.57
N PHE A 299 -1.69 -2.56 -6.58
CA PHE A 299 -1.94 -3.19 -5.29
C PHE A 299 -3.38 -3.70 -5.20
N ALA A 300 -4.37 -2.82 -5.06
CA ALA A 300 -5.73 -3.25 -4.78
C ALA A 300 -6.33 -4.11 -5.91
N GLY A 301 -6.15 -3.71 -7.17
CA GLY A 301 -6.61 -4.47 -8.33
C GLY A 301 -5.88 -5.81 -8.47
N PHE A 302 -4.55 -5.81 -8.33
CA PHE A 302 -3.75 -7.03 -8.41
C PHE A 302 -4.02 -8.04 -7.27
N MET A 303 -4.46 -7.52 -6.12
CA MET A 303 -4.92 -8.31 -4.96
C MET A 303 -6.38 -8.75 -5.08
N GLY A 304 -7.11 -8.37 -6.14
CA GLY A 304 -8.52 -8.73 -6.31
C GLY A 304 -9.47 -8.00 -5.34
N LEU A 305 -9.03 -6.87 -4.76
CA LEU A 305 -9.83 -6.09 -3.83
C LEU A 305 -10.77 -5.09 -4.53
N VAL A 306 -10.40 -4.72 -5.76
CA VAL A 306 -11.16 -3.84 -6.62
C VAL A 306 -11.14 -4.35 -8.04
N GLU A 307 -12.15 -3.99 -8.81
CA GLU A 307 -12.12 -4.05 -10.27
C GLU A 307 -11.96 -2.64 -10.83
N THR A 308 -11.30 -2.51 -11.97
CA THR A 308 -11.05 -1.23 -12.63
C THR A 308 -11.60 -1.23 -14.06
N GLU A 309 -12.05 -0.07 -14.51
CA GLU A 309 -12.55 0.18 -15.85
C GLU A 309 -11.87 1.44 -16.41
N HIS A 310 -11.14 1.26 -17.52
CA HIS A 310 -10.49 2.35 -18.25
C HIS A 310 -11.30 2.71 -19.48
N ASP A 311 -11.35 4.00 -19.82
CA ASP A 311 -11.97 4.46 -21.06
C ASP A 311 -11.22 3.85 -22.28
N PRO A 312 -11.88 3.00 -23.10
CA PRO A 312 -11.26 2.40 -24.27
C PRO A 312 -10.77 3.43 -25.29
N ALA A 313 -11.44 4.59 -25.38
CA ALA A 313 -11.13 5.66 -26.32
C ALA A 313 -9.97 6.54 -25.86
N ASN A 314 -9.66 6.55 -24.56
CA ASN A 314 -8.64 7.43 -23.99
C ASN A 314 -7.72 6.70 -22.99
N ARG A 315 -7.11 5.59 -23.42
CA ARG A 315 -6.17 4.80 -22.61
C ARG A 315 -4.92 5.55 -22.12
N TYR A 316 -4.73 6.80 -22.56
CA TYR A 316 -3.63 7.67 -22.14
C TYR A 316 -4.00 8.62 -20.99
N THR A 317 -5.29 8.74 -20.63
CA THR A 317 -5.67 9.46 -19.40
C THR A 317 -5.35 8.61 -18.18
N SER A 318 -4.87 9.27 -17.14
CA SER A 318 -4.66 8.66 -15.81
C SER A 318 -5.95 8.27 -15.10
N ASP A 319 -7.08 8.75 -15.60
CA ASP A 319 -8.36 8.66 -14.93
C ASP A 319 -9.05 7.36 -15.34
N PHE A 320 -9.48 6.60 -14.35
CA PHE A 320 -10.24 5.37 -14.52
C PHE A 320 -11.29 5.29 -13.41
N ARG A 321 -12.23 4.37 -13.55
CA ARG A 321 -13.19 4.08 -12.49
C ARG A 321 -12.85 2.75 -11.84
N LEU A 322 -13.19 2.63 -10.57
CA LEU A 322 -13.01 1.41 -9.81
C LEU A 322 -14.16 1.18 -8.84
N ARG A 323 -14.37 -0.09 -8.50
CA ARG A 323 -15.36 -0.54 -7.52
C ARG A 323 -14.74 -1.61 -6.63
N LYS A 324 -15.06 -1.57 -5.33
CA LYS A 324 -14.71 -2.58 -4.33
C LYS A 324 -15.31 -3.94 -4.73
N LEU A 325 -14.50 -4.99 -4.66
CA LEU A 325 -14.95 -6.36 -4.77
C LEU A 325 -15.21 -6.97 -3.38
N PRO A 326 -16.10 -7.99 -3.27
CA PRO A 326 -16.43 -8.61 -1.99
C PRO A 326 -15.21 -9.12 -1.21
N LEU A 327 -14.13 -9.52 -1.90
CA LEU A 327 -12.91 -10.01 -1.27
C LEU A 327 -12.32 -9.01 -0.26
N LEU A 328 -12.48 -7.69 -0.45
CA LEU A 328 -11.98 -6.70 0.51
C LEU A 328 -12.54 -6.92 1.92
N ASP A 329 -13.83 -7.24 2.04
CA ASP A 329 -14.52 -7.39 3.34
C ASP A 329 -14.07 -8.67 4.09
N HIS A 330 -13.59 -9.68 3.34
CA HIS A 330 -12.98 -10.89 3.90
C HIS A 330 -11.51 -10.68 4.27
N VAL A 331 -10.80 -9.84 3.54
CA VAL A 331 -9.36 -9.58 3.74
C VAL A 331 -9.12 -8.63 4.91
N VAL A 332 -9.99 -7.65 5.13
CA VAL A 332 -9.81 -6.63 6.16
C VAL A 332 -11.14 -6.26 6.80
N GLN A 333 -11.23 -6.41 8.13
CA GLN A 333 -12.40 -5.97 8.92
C GLN A 333 -12.05 -4.70 9.71
N PHE A 334 -12.76 -3.61 9.43
CA PHE A 334 -12.61 -2.34 10.16
C PHE A 334 -13.57 -2.30 11.36
N HIS A 335 -13.05 -1.92 12.53
CA HIS A 335 -13.76 -1.81 13.81
C HIS A 335 -13.81 -0.35 14.29
N LEU A 336 -14.22 0.54 13.39
CA LEU A 336 -14.10 1.99 13.54
C LEU A 336 -15.39 2.65 14.00
#